data_AF-A0AAN6NED6-F1
#
_entry.id   AF-A0AAN6NED6-F1
#
_cell.length_a   1.000
_cell.length_b   1.000
_cell.length_c   1.000
_cell.angle_alpha   90.00
_cell.angle_beta   90.00
_cell.angle_gamma   90.00
#
_symmetry.space_group_name_H-M   'P 1'
#
loop_
_entity.id
_entity.type
_entity.pdbx_description
1 polymer ?
#
loop_
_entity_poly.entity_id
_entity_poly.type
_entity_poly.pdbx_seq_one_letter_code
_entity_poly.pdbx_strand_id
1 'polypeptide(L)'
;MPPPGLLPPLPQEWTLTPEARLGIFTTSIIPHELTPYIHLNHQSDGVRPLAVIIVGQTGAGKTRLAPVLQSAMTALGRQPAHFIADVYKTYHPFYSECIEKFPASASILAGLDARLWLTMACEYAVAQRLDVLVESACRHPDDFCKLAEVFHRGGYMVKVAILAVPEALSRLGILVRYYRNLPEAQSGKLPLRLTPKKVHDDSYQGLGKAVQWVDEGGEVDQVVVVRRGNLVSYHNEREHMTRGGVKGRRRKWIKEAGATKALETERRRALSQEEKQMALSDIEELRQLKDAKVDAEIVEIEKLITALLGLKKSAFEPYMGFVGQGKEFPALEPLKADEFVAKGVVK
;
A
#
# COMPACT_ATOMS: atom_id res chain seq x y z
N MET A 1 35.76 17.20 -3.08
CA MET A 1 34.87 16.12 -2.60
C MET A 1 33.47 16.70 -2.46
N PRO A 2 32.41 16.00 -2.87
CA PRO A 2 31.04 16.44 -2.59
C PRO A 2 30.82 16.50 -1.07
N PRO A 3 29.95 17.40 -0.58
CA PRO A 3 29.70 17.58 0.85
C PRO A 3 29.08 16.32 1.48
N PRO A 4 29.27 16.09 2.80
CA PRO A 4 28.69 14.96 3.51
C PRO A 4 27.16 14.99 3.36
N GLY A 5 26.60 13.94 2.77
CA GLY A 5 25.14 13.76 2.63
C GLY A 5 24.56 13.96 1.22
N LEU A 6 25.35 14.39 0.23
CA LEU A 6 24.91 14.33 -1.18
C LEU A 6 25.26 12.97 -1.78
N LEU A 7 24.25 12.26 -2.27
CA LEU A 7 24.45 11.08 -3.10
C LEU A 7 25.21 11.48 -4.39
N PRO A 8 26.11 10.63 -4.89
CA PRO A 8 26.80 10.92 -6.15
C PRO A 8 25.76 11.10 -7.28
N PRO A 9 25.97 12.07 -8.19
CA PRO A 9 25.09 12.22 -9.34
C PRO A 9 25.14 10.94 -10.17
N LEU A 10 23.96 10.48 -10.60
CA LEU A 10 23.87 9.33 -11.49
C LEU A 10 24.28 9.75 -12.91
N PRO A 11 24.81 8.82 -13.72
CA PRO A 11 25.15 9.09 -15.11
C PRO A 11 23.96 9.64 -15.88
N GLN A 12 24.16 10.69 -16.67
CA GLN A 12 23.07 11.39 -17.35
C GLN A 12 22.40 10.47 -18.38
N GLU A 13 23.19 9.61 -19.02
CA GLU A 13 22.77 8.57 -19.96
C GLU A 13 21.82 7.53 -19.33
N TRP A 14 21.72 7.47 -18.00
CA TRP A 14 20.76 6.60 -17.33
C TRP A 14 19.35 7.20 -17.26
N THR A 15 19.18 8.47 -17.64
CA THR A 15 17.86 9.11 -17.70
C THR A 15 17.15 8.71 -18.98
N LEU A 16 15.98 8.08 -18.86
CA LEU A 16 15.20 7.67 -20.02
C LEU A 16 14.51 8.86 -20.73
N THR A 17 14.48 8.83 -22.06
CA THR A 17 13.61 9.72 -22.85
C THR A 17 12.16 9.23 -22.84
N PRO A 18 11.17 10.06 -23.19
CA PRO A 18 9.79 9.60 -23.36
C PRO A 18 9.65 8.42 -24.33
N GLU A 19 10.40 8.44 -25.44
CA GLU A 19 10.39 7.38 -26.46
C GLU A 19 10.95 6.07 -25.90
N ALA A 20 12.05 6.12 -25.14
CA ALA A 20 12.62 4.96 -24.48
C ALA A 20 11.65 4.35 -23.45
N ARG A 21 10.97 5.20 -22.66
CA ARG A 21 9.92 4.75 -21.71
C ARG A 21 8.79 4.03 -22.43
N LEU A 22 8.29 4.60 -23.53
CA LEU A 22 7.21 4.00 -24.31
C LEU A 22 7.67 2.70 -24.99
N GLY A 23 8.90 2.67 -25.49
CA GLY A 23 9.53 1.45 -26.02
C GLY A 23 9.52 0.34 -24.98
N ILE A 24 10.10 0.57 -23.79
CA ILE A 24 10.11 -0.42 -22.69
C ILE A 24 8.69 -0.84 -22.29
N PHE A 25 7.76 0.12 -22.22
CA PHE A 25 6.38 -0.18 -21.88
C PHE A 25 5.75 -1.15 -22.89
N THR A 26 5.90 -0.87 -24.17
CA THR A 26 5.28 -1.65 -25.25
C THR A 26 5.96 -3.00 -25.50
N THR A 27 7.30 -3.06 -25.47
CA THR A 27 8.05 -4.26 -25.82
C THR A 27 8.36 -5.17 -24.64
N SER A 28 8.24 -4.68 -23.40
CA SER A 28 8.59 -5.44 -22.21
C SER A 28 7.45 -5.49 -21.21
N ILE A 29 6.91 -4.36 -20.78
CA ILE A 29 5.91 -4.34 -19.71
C ILE A 29 4.59 -4.97 -20.15
N ILE A 30 4.04 -4.60 -21.31
CA ILE A 30 2.80 -5.19 -21.82
C ILE A 30 2.90 -6.72 -21.93
N PRO A 31 3.92 -7.30 -22.62
CA PRO A 31 4.06 -8.75 -22.72
C PRO A 31 4.13 -9.49 -21.38
N HIS A 32 4.79 -8.92 -20.37
CA HIS A 32 5.04 -9.61 -19.10
C HIS A 32 3.93 -9.39 -18.07
N GLU A 33 3.39 -8.17 -17.97
CA GLU A 33 2.46 -7.78 -16.89
C GLU A 33 0.99 -7.76 -17.34
N LEU A 34 0.72 -7.67 -18.65
CA LEU A 34 -0.64 -7.41 -19.17
C LEU A 34 -1.14 -8.50 -20.14
N THR A 35 -0.30 -8.95 -21.06
CA THR A 35 -0.66 -10.01 -22.04
C THR A 35 -1.24 -11.27 -21.40
N PRO A 36 -0.75 -11.75 -20.23
CA PRO A 36 -1.36 -12.90 -19.55
C PRO A 36 -2.84 -12.71 -19.21
N TYR A 37 -3.33 -11.46 -19.11
CA TYR A 37 -4.69 -11.14 -18.71
C TYR A 37 -5.61 -10.73 -19.86
N ILE A 38 -5.09 -10.46 -21.07
CA ILE A 38 -5.89 -9.91 -22.18
C ILE A 38 -7.09 -10.78 -22.53
N HIS A 39 -6.97 -12.10 -22.46
CA HIS A 39 -8.07 -13.03 -22.75
C HIS A 39 -9.17 -13.07 -21.67
N LEU A 40 -8.95 -12.43 -20.52
CA LEU A 40 -9.87 -12.34 -19.38
C LEU A 40 -10.62 -11.01 -19.34
N ASN A 41 -10.61 -10.27 -20.44
CA ASN A 41 -11.21 -8.94 -20.52
C ASN A 41 -12.74 -8.94 -20.51
N HIS A 42 -13.31 -7.78 -20.15
CA HIS A 42 -14.75 -7.51 -20.18
C HIS A 42 -15.16 -6.58 -21.33
N GLN A 43 -14.54 -6.73 -22.52
CA GLN A 43 -14.87 -5.89 -23.69
C GLN A 43 -16.18 -6.31 -24.37
N SER A 44 -16.54 -7.59 -24.31
CA SER A 44 -17.68 -8.15 -25.07
C SER A 44 -18.74 -8.84 -24.22
N ASP A 45 -18.59 -8.89 -22.89
CA ASP A 45 -19.49 -9.63 -21.99
C ASP A 45 -20.46 -8.73 -21.21
N GLY A 46 -20.34 -7.41 -21.33
CA GLY A 46 -21.19 -6.43 -20.63
C GLY A 46 -20.86 -6.25 -19.14
N VAL A 47 -19.89 -7.00 -18.63
CA VAL A 47 -19.50 -6.96 -17.21
C VAL A 47 -18.83 -5.62 -16.91
N ARG A 48 -19.13 -5.05 -15.74
CA ARG A 48 -18.41 -3.88 -15.21
C ARG A 48 -17.06 -4.35 -14.61
N PRO A 49 -15.91 -3.84 -15.09
CA PRO A 49 -14.61 -4.15 -14.52
C PRO A 49 -14.50 -3.65 -13.08
N LEU A 50 -13.70 -4.37 -12.29
CA LEU A 50 -13.44 -4.12 -10.88
C LEU A 50 -11.98 -3.68 -10.70
N ALA A 51 -11.79 -2.52 -10.05
CA ALA A 51 -10.49 -2.08 -9.57
C ALA A 51 -10.47 -2.15 -8.05
N VAL A 52 -9.66 -3.05 -7.50
CA VAL A 52 -9.36 -3.08 -6.05
C VAL A 52 -7.99 -2.45 -5.83
N ILE A 53 -7.94 -1.36 -5.08
CA ILE A 53 -6.70 -0.63 -4.79
C ILE A 53 -6.38 -0.77 -3.31
N ILE A 54 -5.24 -1.39 -2.99
CA ILE A 54 -4.71 -1.51 -1.64
C ILE A 54 -3.75 -0.37 -1.38
N VAL A 55 -4.05 0.43 -0.37
CA VAL A 55 -3.21 1.54 0.07
C VAL A 55 -2.76 1.34 1.52
N GLY A 56 -1.53 1.73 1.81
CA GLY A 56 -0.94 1.62 3.14
C GLY A 56 0.53 1.95 3.09
N GLN A 57 1.10 2.55 4.14
CA GLN A 57 2.53 2.89 4.14
C GLN A 57 3.42 1.67 3.90
N THR A 58 4.69 1.88 3.55
CA THR A 58 5.66 0.77 3.50
C THR A 58 5.74 0.08 4.87
N GLY A 59 5.80 -1.25 4.90
CA GLY A 59 5.77 -2.01 6.16
C GLY A 59 4.38 -2.18 6.80
N ALA A 60 3.31 -1.59 6.26
CA ALA A 60 1.96 -1.79 6.80
C ALA A 60 1.45 -3.25 6.67
N GLY A 61 1.93 -4.00 5.68
CA GLY A 61 1.54 -5.39 5.45
C GLY A 61 0.65 -5.62 4.22
N LYS A 62 0.71 -4.74 3.21
CA LYS A 62 -0.06 -4.87 1.96
C LYS A 62 0.09 -6.25 1.29
N THR A 63 1.31 -6.79 1.26
CA THR A 63 1.62 -8.13 0.71
C THR A 63 0.89 -9.29 1.42
N ARG A 64 0.36 -9.09 2.63
CA ARG A 64 -0.49 -10.08 3.32
C ARG A 64 -1.98 -9.89 3.04
N LEU A 65 -2.41 -8.66 2.73
CA LEU A 65 -3.80 -8.35 2.36
C LEU A 65 -4.08 -8.65 0.88
N ALA A 66 -3.10 -8.44 0.00
CA ALA A 66 -3.26 -8.63 -1.45
C ALA A 66 -3.71 -10.05 -1.81
N PRO A 67 -3.11 -11.15 -1.29
CA PRO A 67 -3.56 -12.50 -1.58
C PRO A 67 -4.98 -12.79 -1.09
N VAL A 68 -5.41 -12.18 0.02
CA VAL A 68 -6.76 -12.34 0.55
C VAL A 68 -7.80 -11.73 -0.40
N LEU A 69 -7.55 -10.49 -0.86
CA LEU A 69 -8.43 -9.83 -1.82
C LEU A 69 -8.38 -10.48 -3.20
N GLN A 70 -7.20 -10.89 -3.66
CA GLN A 70 -7.05 -11.63 -4.91
C GLN A 70 -7.80 -12.96 -4.89
N SER A 71 -7.68 -13.73 -3.80
CA SER A 71 -8.42 -15.00 -3.65
C SER A 71 -9.93 -14.78 -3.65
N ALA A 72 -10.40 -13.73 -3.00
CA ALA A 72 -11.82 -13.38 -3.01
C ALA A 72 -12.30 -13.01 -4.42
N MET A 73 -11.51 -12.28 -5.21
CA MET A 73 -11.82 -12.00 -6.63
C MET A 73 -11.86 -13.30 -7.45
N THR A 74 -10.86 -14.18 -7.30
CA THR A 74 -10.81 -15.48 -7.98
C THR A 74 -12.02 -16.36 -7.64
N ALA A 75 -12.47 -16.35 -6.39
CA ALA A 75 -13.67 -17.08 -5.97
C ALA A 75 -14.96 -16.58 -6.66
N LEU A 76 -14.98 -15.32 -7.14
CA LEU A 76 -16.05 -14.77 -7.96
C LEU A 76 -15.86 -15.02 -9.46
N GLY A 77 -14.87 -15.83 -9.86
CA GLY A 77 -14.53 -16.07 -11.26
C GLY A 77 -13.77 -14.92 -11.92
N ARG A 78 -13.18 -14.01 -11.13
CA ARG A 78 -12.40 -12.86 -11.62
C ARG A 78 -10.92 -13.11 -11.45
N GLN A 79 -10.12 -12.90 -12.48
CA GLN A 79 -8.66 -13.04 -12.42
C GLN A 79 -8.00 -11.68 -12.70
N PRO A 80 -7.74 -10.88 -11.65
CA PRO A 80 -7.25 -9.52 -11.85
C PRO A 80 -5.78 -9.49 -12.29
N ALA A 81 -5.45 -8.52 -13.13
CA ALA A 81 -4.07 -8.10 -13.33
C ALA A 81 -3.55 -7.45 -12.03
N HIS A 82 -2.48 -8.00 -11.45
CA HIS A 82 -1.96 -7.57 -10.16
C HIS A 82 -0.76 -6.62 -10.34
N PHE A 83 -0.96 -5.33 -10.08
CA PHE A 83 0.08 -4.31 -10.23
C PHE A 83 0.64 -3.88 -8.87
N ILE A 84 1.96 -4.06 -8.70
CA ILE A 84 2.69 -3.58 -7.53
C ILE A 84 3.61 -2.44 -7.97
N ALA A 85 3.31 -1.22 -7.50
CA ALA A 85 3.96 0.01 -7.99
C ALA A 85 5.50 -0.05 -8.01
N ASP A 86 6.09 -0.62 -6.96
CA ASP A 86 7.55 -0.68 -6.83
C ASP A 86 8.21 -1.70 -7.77
N VAL A 87 7.49 -2.72 -8.25
CA VAL A 87 8.04 -3.77 -9.12
C VAL A 87 8.44 -3.17 -10.47
N TYR A 88 7.76 -2.12 -10.92
CA TYR A 88 8.06 -1.46 -12.19
C TYR A 88 9.48 -0.87 -12.27
N LYS A 89 10.15 -0.67 -11.13
CA LYS A 89 11.56 -0.23 -11.11
C LYS A 89 12.50 -1.21 -11.79
N THR A 90 12.18 -2.52 -11.80
CA THR A 90 13.03 -3.55 -12.40
C THR A 90 13.05 -3.50 -13.92
N TYR A 91 12.12 -2.77 -14.56
CA TYR A 91 12.13 -2.54 -16.01
C TYR A 91 13.09 -1.42 -16.42
N HIS A 92 13.62 -0.62 -15.48
CA HIS A 92 14.60 0.39 -15.81
C HIS A 92 15.94 -0.28 -16.17
N PRO A 93 16.51 -0.05 -17.37
CA PRO A 93 17.67 -0.82 -17.89
C PRO A 93 18.88 -0.80 -16.95
N PHE A 94 19.11 0.33 -16.28
CA PHE A 94 20.24 0.53 -15.36
C PHE A 94 19.91 0.22 -13.89
N TYR A 95 18.74 -0.36 -13.58
CA TYR A 95 18.32 -0.56 -12.19
C TYR A 95 19.24 -1.53 -11.44
N SER A 96 19.52 -2.70 -12.02
CA SER A 96 20.40 -3.70 -11.40
C SER A 96 21.82 -3.16 -11.19
N GLU A 97 22.38 -2.51 -12.22
CA GLU A 97 23.69 -1.87 -12.12
C GLU A 97 23.72 -0.77 -11.06
N CYS A 98 22.65 0.03 -10.94
CA CYS A 98 22.55 1.05 -9.92
C CYS A 98 22.44 0.46 -8.51
N ILE A 99 21.80 -0.70 -8.33
CA ILE A 99 21.76 -1.36 -7.01
C ILE A 99 23.16 -1.80 -6.58
N GLU A 100 23.96 -2.33 -7.50
CA GLU A 100 25.31 -2.78 -7.23
C GLU A 100 26.26 -1.62 -6.93
N LYS A 101 26.23 -0.57 -7.76
CA LYS A 101 27.18 0.57 -7.67
C LYS A 101 26.73 1.67 -6.71
N PHE A 102 25.43 1.94 -6.65
CA PHE A 102 24.83 3.08 -5.95
C PHE A 102 23.51 2.71 -5.25
N PRO A 103 23.49 1.74 -4.31
CA PRO A 103 22.26 1.18 -3.75
C PRO A 103 21.31 2.23 -3.16
N ALA A 104 21.86 3.28 -2.54
CA ALA A 104 21.08 4.40 -1.99
C ALA A 104 20.38 5.26 -3.05
N SER A 105 20.88 5.24 -4.30
CA SER A 105 20.35 6.02 -5.43
C SER A 105 19.38 5.22 -6.32
N ALA A 106 19.29 3.90 -6.16
CA ALA A 106 18.48 3.05 -7.04
C ALA A 106 16.98 3.43 -7.07
N SER A 107 16.42 3.82 -5.92
CA SER A 107 15.04 4.30 -5.86
C SER A 107 14.84 5.70 -6.45
N ILE A 108 15.90 6.52 -6.50
CA ILE A 108 15.88 7.84 -7.15
C ILE A 108 15.92 7.65 -8.67
N LEU A 109 16.81 6.76 -9.14
CA LEU A 109 16.96 6.43 -10.57
C LEU A 109 15.63 6.01 -11.19
N ALA A 110 15.08 4.88 -10.74
CA ALA A 110 13.95 4.24 -11.42
C ALA A 110 12.58 4.70 -10.90
N GLY A 111 12.55 5.58 -9.89
CA GLY A 111 11.32 5.93 -9.17
C GLY A 111 10.33 6.73 -10.00
N LEU A 112 10.79 7.61 -10.89
CA LEU A 112 9.91 8.35 -11.79
C LEU A 112 9.33 7.42 -12.86
N ASP A 113 10.18 6.66 -13.55
CA ASP A 113 9.77 5.80 -14.65
C ASP A 113 8.82 4.70 -14.18
N ALA A 114 9.06 4.10 -13.02
CA ALA A 114 8.16 3.12 -12.42
C ALA A 114 6.74 3.67 -12.20
N ARG A 115 6.62 4.93 -11.77
CA ARG A 115 5.30 5.58 -11.55
C ARG A 115 4.60 5.85 -12.88
N LEU A 116 5.34 6.33 -13.89
CA LEU A 116 4.81 6.54 -15.23
C LEU A 116 4.33 5.23 -15.86
N TRP A 117 5.12 4.16 -15.76
CA TRP A 117 4.75 2.85 -16.28
C TRP A 117 3.57 2.23 -15.55
N LEU A 118 3.43 2.41 -14.24
CA LEU A 118 2.23 2.00 -13.52
C LEU A 118 0.98 2.72 -14.05
N THR A 119 1.06 4.04 -14.27
CA THR A 119 -0.04 4.80 -14.88
C THR A 119 -0.38 4.26 -16.28
N MET A 120 0.62 4.05 -17.14
CA MET A 120 0.41 3.48 -18.47
C MET A 120 -0.21 2.08 -18.40
N ALA A 121 0.19 1.24 -17.45
CA ALA A 121 -0.36 -0.10 -17.26
C ALA A 121 -1.83 -0.05 -16.82
N CYS A 122 -2.19 0.87 -15.93
CA CYS A 122 -3.57 1.09 -15.52
C CYS A 122 -4.44 1.64 -16.66
N GLU A 123 -3.93 2.58 -17.47
CA GLU A 123 -4.61 3.07 -18.66
C GLU A 123 -4.81 1.97 -19.71
N TYR A 124 -3.80 1.12 -19.92
CA TYR A 124 -3.91 -0.04 -20.79
C TYR A 124 -4.94 -1.05 -20.26
N ALA A 125 -4.93 -1.33 -18.96
CA ALA A 125 -5.92 -2.20 -18.33
C ALA A 125 -7.35 -1.65 -18.51
N VAL A 126 -7.55 -0.33 -18.41
CA VAL A 126 -8.83 0.32 -18.71
C VAL A 126 -9.24 0.15 -20.17
N ALA A 127 -8.32 0.37 -21.12
CA ALA A 127 -8.59 0.17 -22.54
C ALA A 127 -8.98 -1.29 -22.87
N GLN A 128 -8.32 -2.23 -22.18
CA GLN A 128 -8.63 -3.66 -22.28
C GLN A 128 -9.74 -4.10 -21.33
N ARG A 129 -10.38 -3.22 -20.54
CA ARG A 129 -11.42 -3.58 -19.56
C ARG A 129 -11.06 -4.78 -18.66
N LEU A 130 -9.81 -4.83 -18.19
CA LEU A 130 -9.33 -5.86 -17.27
C LEU A 130 -9.73 -5.56 -15.84
N ASP A 131 -10.06 -6.57 -15.06
CA ASP A 131 -10.04 -6.45 -13.60
C ASP A 131 -8.62 -6.22 -13.08
N VAL A 132 -8.49 -5.42 -12.03
CA VAL A 132 -7.18 -5.07 -11.47
C VAL A 132 -7.15 -5.13 -9.96
N LEU A 133 -5.99 -5.53 -9.44
CA LEU A 133 -5.58 -5.37 -8.06
C LEU A 133 -4.34 -4.50 -8.05
N VAL A 134 -4.35 -3.36 -7.35
CA VAL A 134 -3.23 -2.41 -7.36
C VAL A 134 -2.73 -2.19 -5.95
N GLU A 135 -1.44 -2.41 -5.69
CA GLU A 135 -0.79 -2.06 -4.42
C GLU A 135 -0.04 -0.73 -4.54
N SER A 136 -0.38 0.23 -3.67
CA SER A 136 0.31 1.52 -3.57
C SER A 136 0.73 1.85 -2.13
N ALA A 137 1.93 2.40 -1.98
CA ALA A 137 2.40 2.91 -0.70
C ALA A 137 1.92 4.34 -0.40
N CYS A 138 1.32 5.03 -1.37
CA CYS A 138 0.92 6.45 -1.28
C CYS A 138 2.07 7.41 -0.91
N ARG A 139 3.32 7.10 -1.29
CA ARG A 139 4.46 8.02 -1.14
C ARG A 139 4.22 9.35 -1.86
N HIS A 140 3.60 9.27 -3.03
CA HIS A 140 3.11 10.40 -3.81
C HIS A 140 1.58 10.24 -3.90
N PRO A 141 0.80 10.90 -3.03
CA PRO A 141 -0.65 10.69 -2.96
C PRO A 141 -1.35 11.02 -4.29
N ASP A 142 -0.88 12.04 -5.01
CA ASP A 142 -1.42 12.42 -6.32
C ASP A 142 -1.39 11.29 -7.35
N ASP A 143 -0.39 10.39 -7.27
CA ASP A 143 -0.34 9.24 -8.16
C ASP A 143 -1.50 8.28 -7.85
N PHE A 144 -1.80 8.04 -6.57
CA PHE A 144 -2.97 7.23 -6.20
C PHE A 144 -4.28 7.89 -6.67
N CYS A 145 -4.45 9.20 -6.46
CA CYS A 145 -5.64 9.92 -6.90
C CYS A 145 -5.84 9.77 -8.42
N LYS A 146 -4.77 9.99 -9.20
CA LYS A 146 -4.80 9.81 -10.66
C LYS A 146 -5.18 8.39 -11.07
N LEU A 147 -4.64 7.36 -10.39
CA LEU A 147 -4.98 5.97 -10.69
C LEU A 147 -6.48 5.70 -10.41
N ALA A 148 -7.00 6.15 -9.27
CA ALA A 148 -8.42 6.02 -8.95
C ALA A 148 -9.31 6.76 -9.97
N GLU A 149 -8.92 7.97 -10.39
CA GLU A 149 -9.60 8.74 -11.44
C GLU A 149 -9.57 8.04 -12.82
N VAL A 150 -8.46 7.40 -13.18
CA VAL A 150 -8.32 6.62 -14.43
C VAL A 150 -9.36 5.49 -14.45
N PHE A 151 -9.44 4.69 -13.38
CA PHE A 151 -10.44 3.62 -13.29
C PHE A 151 -11.86 4.16 -13.23
N HIS A 152 -12.10 5.20 -12.42
CA HIS A 152 -13.42 5.80 -12.31
C HIS A 152 -13.94 6.30 -13.66
N ARG A 153 -13.12 7.04 -14.42
CA ARG A 153 -13.46 7.50 -15.78
C ARG A 153 -13.60 6.36 -16.78
N GLY A 154 -12.86 5.26 -16.58
CA GLY A 154 -12.99 4.01 -17.32
C GLY A 154 -14.29 3.24 -17.04
N GLY A 155 -15.15 3.73 -16.13
CA GLY A 155 -16.42 3.08 -15.78
C GLY A 155 -16.28 1.91 -14.82
N TYR A 156 -15.13 1.76 -14.16
CA TYR A 156 -14.87 0.67 -13.22
C TYR A 156 -15.71 0.82 -11.95
N MET A 157 -15.96 -0.30 -11.29
CA MET A 157 -16.25 -0.32 -9.86
C MET A 157 -14.95 -0.12 -9.10
N VAL A 158 -14.76 1.02 -8.43
CA VAL A 158 -13.50 1.36 -7.75
C VAL A 158 -13.63 1.11 -6.26
N LYS A 159 -12.86 0.16 -5.74
CA LYS A 159 -12.83 -0.21 -4.33
C LYS A 159 -11.45 0.05 -3.73
N VAL A 160 -11.41 0.66 -2.56
CA VAL A 160 -10.15 0.97 -1.87
C VAL A 160 -10.08 0.25 -0.53
N ALA A 161 -9.02 -0.53 -0.33
CA ALA A 161 -8.70 -1.16 0.94
C ALA A 161 -7.50 -0.44 1.59
N ILE A 162 -7.73 0.16 2.75
CA ILE A 162 -6.77 1.01 3.47
C ILE A 162 -6.19 0.22 4.64
N LEU A 163 -4.89 -0.02 4.65
CA LEU A 163 -4.18 -0.57 5.79
C LEU A 163 -3.78 0.54 6.77
N ALA A 164 -4.48 0.60 7.89
CA ALA A 164 -4.25 1.53 8.97
C ALA A 164 -3.41 0.87 10.08
N VAL A 165 -2.13 1.24 10.14
CA VAL A 165 -1.14 0.62 11.03
C VAL A 165 -0.37 1.70 11.78
N PRO A 166 -0.13 1.55 13.10
CA PRO A 166 0.73 2.44 13.87
C PRO A 166 2.14 2.57 13.27
N GLU A 167 2.73 3.75 13.39
CA GLU A 167 4.06 4.05 12.82
C GLU A 167 5.14 3.07 13.31
N ALA A 168 5.14 2.79 14.62
CA ALA A 168 6.06 1.86 15.25
C ALA A 168 6.03 0.48 14.58
N LEU A 169 4.83 -0.06 14.37
CA LEU A 169 4.67 -1.41 13.81
C LEU A 169 5.05 -1.46 12.33
N SER A 170 4.75 -0.42 11.53
CA SER A 170 5.19 -0.39 10.14
C SER A 170 6.70 -0.24 9.98
N ARG A 171 7.35 0.57 10.82
CA ARG A 171 8.83 0.68 10.86
C ARG A 171 9.49 -0.62 11.29
N LEU A 172 9.00 -1.23 12.37
CA LEU A 172 9.51 -2.53 12.83
C LEU A 172 9.34 -3.60 11.76
N GLY A 173 8.18 -3.65 11.09
CA GLY A 173 7.93 -4.59 10.00
C GLY A 173 8.89 -4.45 8.82
N ILE A 174 9.44 -3.27 8.57
CA ILE A 174 10.49 -3.06 7.54
C ILE A 174 11.79 -3.73 7.95
N LEU A 175 12.22 -3.56 9.21
CA LEU A 175 13.43 -4.20 9.73
C LEU A 175 13.27 -5.72 9.73
N VAL A 176 12.17 -6.21 10.30
CA VAL A 176 11.88 -7.65 10.41
C VAL A 176 11.91 -8.32 9.05
N ARG A 177 11.18 -7.81 8.06
CA ARG A 177 11.15 -8.45 6.73
C ARG A 177 12.52 -8.49 6.06
N TYR A 178 13.33 -7.45 6.25
CA TYR A 178 14.66 -7.38 5.65
C TYR A 178 15.64 -8.33 6.33
N TYR A 179 15.80 -8.23 7.65
CA TYR A 179 16.80 -9.00 8.39
C TYR A 179 16.45 -10.48 8.52
N ARG A 180 15.16 -10.84 8.52
CA ARG A 180 14.71 -12.24 8.43
C ARG A 180 14.64 -12.77 7.00
N ASN A 181 15.01 -11.97 5.99
CA ASN A 181 14.92 -12.33 4.57
C ASN A 181 13.54 -12.89 4.18
N LEU A 182 12.47 -12.25 4.68
CA LEU A 182 11.11 -12.71 4.40
C LEU A 182 10.72 -12.41 2.94
N PRO A 183 9.86 -13.22 2.31
CA PRO A 183 9.40 -12.98 0.94
C PRO A 183 8.79 -11.58 0.75
N GLU A 184 8.16 -11.00 1.77
CA GLU A 184 7.58 -9.64 1.71
C GLU A 184 8.64 -8.52 1.58
N ALA A 185 9.92 -8.82 1.77
CA ALA A 185 11.03 -7.91 1.47
C ALA A 185 11.49 -7.99 0.00
N GLN A 186 11.03 -8.99 -0.74
CA GLN A 186 11.33 -9.27 -2.15
C GLN A 186 10.02 -9.29 -2.96
N SER A 187 9.29 -8.17 -2.98
CA SER A 187 8.03 -8.09 -3.73
C SER A 187 8.28 -8.30 -5.23
N GLY A 188 7.70 -9.36 -5.80
CA GLY A 188 7.87 -9.69 -7.21
C GLY A 188 9.33 -9.96 -7.58
N LYS A 189 9.84 -9.23 -8.58
CA LYS A 189 11.22 -9.36 -9.09
C LYS A 189 12.23 -8.45 -8.38
N LEU A 190 11.83 -7.77 -7.29
CA LEU A 190 12.71 -6.85 -6.58
C LEU A 190 13.74 -7.61 -5.74
N PRO A 191 15.00 -7.16 -5.70
CA PRO A 191 15.97 -7.72 -4.78
C PRO A 191 15.63 -7.38 -3.32
N LEU A 192 16.23 -8.12 -2.40
CA LEU A 192 16.12 -7.86 -0.97
C LEU A 192 16.60 -6.44 -0.68
N ARG A 193 15.74 -5.61 -0.08
CA ARG A 193 16.06 -4.20 0.15
C ARG A 193 15.54 -3.72 1.50
N LEU A 194 16.39 -2.99 2.21
CA LEU A 194 15.97 -2.25 3.38
C LEU A 194 15.32 -0.95 2.92
N THR A 195 14.07 -0.72 3.33
CA THR A 195 13.37 0.52 2.97
C THR A 195 13.89 1.67 3.83
N PRO A 196 14.42 2.76 3.24
CA PRO A 196 14.90 3.89 4.03
C PRO A 196 13.79 4.53 4.86
N LYS A 197 14.11 4.98 6.07
CA LYS A 197 13.15 5.66 6.97
C LYS A 197 12.40 6.79 6.26
N LYS A 198 13.08 7.64 5.49
CA LYS A 198 12.44 8.72 4.73
C LYS A 198 11.35 8.20 3.78
N VAL A 199 11.57 7.07 3.10
CA VAL A 199 10.56 6.49 2.21
C VAL A 199 9.34 6.02 3.00
N HIS A 200 9.57 5.44 4.18
CA HIS A 200 8.49 5.12 5.10
C HIS A 200 7.71 6.37 5.53
N ASP A 201 8.40 7.41 6.01
CA ASP A 201 7.76 8.63 6.52
C ASP A 201 6.97 9.35 5.43
N ASP A 202 7.56 9.50 4.23
CA ASP A 202 6.88 10.06 3.05
C ASP A 202 5.59 9.28 2.76
N SER A 203 5.62 7.94 2.82
CA SER A 203 4.46 7.07 2.59
C SER A 203 3.42 7.11 3.72
N TYR A 204 3.86 7.28 4.97
CA TYR A 204 2.99 7.39 6.14
C TYR A 204 2.19 8.70 6.09
N GLN A 205 2.85 9.81 5.79
CA GLN A 205 2.17 11.11 5.63
C GLN A 205 1.32 11.14 4.36
N GLY A 206 1.83 10.62 3.25
CA GLY A 206 1.11 10.58 1.98
C GLY A 206 -0.16 9.74 2.03
N LEU A 207 -0.18 8.62 2.78
CA LEU A 207 -1.40 7.84 3.01
C LEU A 207 -2.51 8.68 3.64
N GLY A 208 -2.20 9.53 4.61
CA GLY A 208 -3.21 10.41 5.25
C GLY A 208 -3.89 11.31 4.23
N LYS A 209 -3.11 11.93 3.33
CA LYS A 209 -3.63 12.77 2.24
C LYS A 209 -4.48 11.98 1.24
N ALA A 210 -4.02 10.77 0.87
CA ALA A 210 -4.76 9.90 -0.03
C ALA A 210 -6.13 9.50 0.54
N VAL A 211 -6.19 9.15 1.84
CA VAL A 211 -7.45 8.76 2.50
C VAL A 211 -8.39 9.95 2.67
N GLN A 212 -7.87 11.14 2.98
CA GLN A 212 -8.67 12.36 2.98
C GLN A 212 -9.32 12.61 1.62
N TRP A 213 -8.56 12.48 0.53
CA TRP A 213 -9.09 12.60 -0.82
C TRP A 213 -10.19 11.56 -1.12
N VAL A 214 -10.08 10.33 -0.61
CA VAL A 214 -11.15 9.31 -0.75
C VAL A 214 -12.45 9.75 -0.07
N ASP A 215 -12.36 10.28 1.16
CA ASP A 215 -13.53 10.76 1.92
C ASP A 215 -14.23 11.92 1.19
N GLU A 216 -13.44 12.89 0.69
CA GLU A 216 -13.91 14.14 0.07
C GLU A 216 -14.33 13.99 -1.40
N GLY A 217 -13.70 13.07 -2.14
CA GLY A 217 -13.88 12.87 -3.57
C GLY A 217 -15.19 12.18 -3.95
N GLY A 218 -15.29 11.75 -5.20
CA GLY A 218 -16.43 11.02 -5.75
C GLY A 218 -16.06 9.76 -6.54
N GLU A 219 -14.77 9.48 -6.69
CA GLU A 219 -14.22 8.49 -7.62
C GLU A 219 -14.30 7.07 -7.07
N VAL A 220 -14.25 6.91 -5.75
CA VAL A 220 -14.27 5.62 -5.05
C VAL A 220 -15.71 5.22 -4.72
N ASP A 221 -16.12 4.03 -5.16
CA ASP A 221 -17.44 3.46 -4.90
C ASP A 221 -17.54 2.83 -3.51
N GLN A 222 -16.46 2.18 -3.05
CA GLN A 222 -16.44 1.49 -1.75
C GLN A 222 -15.08 1.61 -1.08
N VAL A 223 -15.07 1.79 0.23
CA VAL A 223 -13.86 1.86 1.04
C VAL A 223 -13.94 0.90 2.23
N VAL A 224 -12.82 0.27 2.56
CA VAL A 224 -12.64 -0.45 3.82
C VAL A 224 -11.32 -0.05 4.44
N VAL A 225 -11.31 0.21 5.75
CA VAL A 225 -10.13 0.45 6.55
C VAL A 225 -9.91 -0.77 7.44
N VAL A 226 -8.73 -1.36 7.32
CA VAL A 226 -8.34 -2.55 8.06
C VAL A 226 -7.05 -2.30 8.81
N ARG A 227 -6.92 -2.87 10.01
CA ARG A 227 -5.63 -3.02 10.70
C ARG A 227 -4.95 -4.33 10.28
N ARG A 228 -3.74 -4.58 10.79
CA ARG A 228 -3.07 -5.90 10.63
C ARG A 228 -3.97 -7.02 11.18
N GLY A 229 -3.89 -8.19 10.55
CA GLY A 229 -4.83 -9.30 10.81
C GLY A 229 -6.16 -9.16 10.08
N ASN A 230 -6.28 -8.19 9.15
CA ASN A 230 -7.45 -7.96 8.31
C ASN A 230 -8.72 -7.66 9.11
N LEU A 231 -8.60 -7.03 10.27
CA LEU A 231 -9.76 -6.62 11.06
C LEU A 231 -10.25 -5.23 10.63
N VAL A 232 -11.56 -5.10 10.43
CA VAL A 232 -12.20 -3.91 9.83
C VAL A 232 -12.51 -2.87 10.89
N SER A 233 -11.85 -1.71 10.82
CA SER A 233 -12.14 -0.57 11.71
C SER A 233 -13.19 0.38 11.14
N TYR A 234 -13.33 0.40 9.81
CA TYR A 234 -14.33 1.20 9.11
C TYR A 234 -14.59 0.60 7.73
N HIS A 235 -15.81 0.78 7.24
CA HIS A 235 -16.15 0.54 5.83
C HIS A 235 -17.24 1.52 5.43
N ASN A 236 -17.32 1.88 4.16
CA ASN A 236 -18.43 2.66 3.62
C ASN A 236 -18.57 2.39 2.13
N GLU A 237 -19.71 2.76 1.59
CA GLU A 237 -20.01 2.64 0.17
C GLU A 237 -20.86 3.81 -0.29
N ARG A 238 -20.87 4.03 -1.59
CA ARG A 238 -21.69 5.06 -2.20
C ARG A 238 -22.97 4.48 -2.76
N GLU A 239 -24.05 5.23 -2.57
CA GLU A 239 -25.32 5.00 -3.23
C GLU A 239 -25.64 6.16 -4.19
N HIS A 240 -26.41 5.84 -5.24
CA HIS A 240 -26.99 6.87 -6.09
C HIS A 240 -28.05 7.64 -5.31
N MET A 241 -27.97 8.97 -5.33
CA MET A 241 -29.02 9.81 -4.75
C MET A 241 -30.30 9.65 -5.56
N THR A 242 -31.41 9.45 -4.87
CA THR A 242 -32.74 9.36 -5.48
C THR A 242 -33.49 10.67 -5.33
N ARG A 243 -34.22 11.07 -6.38
CA ARG A 243 -35.17 12.19 -6.32
C ARG A 243 -36.47 11.73 -6.96
N GLY A 244 -37.56 11.71 -6.20
CA GLY A 244 -38.86 11.21 -6.67
C GLY A 244 -38.84 9.74 -7.11
N GLY A 245 -38.02 8.89 -6.46
CA GLY A 245 -37.90 7.46 -6.80
C GLY A 245 -36.94 7.12 -7.95
N VAL A 246 -36.40 8.11 -8.66
CA VAL A 246 -35.46 7.89 -9.78
C VAL A 246 -34.01 8.05 -9.32
N LYS A 247 -33.12 7.11 -9.67
CA LYS A 247 -31.68 7.18 -9.40
C LYS A 247 -31.02 8.29 -10.23
N GLY A 248 -30.45 9.28 -9.56
CA GLY A 248 -29.68 10.35 -10.17
C GLY A 248 -28.23 9.96 -10.45
N ARG A 249 -27.52 10.82 -11.21
CA ARG A 249 -26.09 10.65 -11.49
C ARG A 249 -25.19 10.92 -10.29
N ARG A 250 -25.64 11.74 -9.34
CA ARG A 250 -24.87 12.05 -8.14
C ARG A 250 -24.90 10.88 -7.16
N ARG A 251 -23.73 10.57 -6.59
CA ARG A 251 -23.56 9.56 -5.56
C ARG A 251 -23.18 10.22 -4.24
N LYS A 252 -23.59 9.64 -3.12
CA LYS A 252 -23.19 10.05 -1.77
C LYS A 252 -22.75 8.83 -0.99
N TRP A 253 -21.90 9.03 0.02
CA TRP A 253 -21.66 8.00 1.02
C TRP A 253 -22.96 7.65 1.75
N ILE A 254 -23.16 6.36 2.06
CA ILE A 254 -24.30 5.90 2.87
C ILE A 254 -24.15 6.36 4.32
N LYS A 255 -22.96 6.15 4.90
CA LYS A 255 -22.57 6.68 6.21
C LYS A 255 -21.79 7.98 6.05
N GLU A 256 -21.65 8.75 7.12
CA GLU A 256 -20.73 9.89 7.11
C GLU A 256 -19.31 9.44 6.69
N ALA A 257 -18.64 10.28 5.89
CA ALA A 257 -17.25 10.05 5.50
C ALA A 257 -16.39 9.96 6.77
N GLY A 258 -15.52 8.95 6.84
CA GLY A 258 -14.88 8.57 8.10
C GLY A 258 -13.65 7.70 7.95
N ALA A 259 -13.17 7.48 6.72
CA ALA A 259 -11.97 6.68 6.50
C ALA A 259 -10.74 7.35 7.12
N THR A 260 -10.65 8.68 7.04
CA THR A 260 -9.56 9.48 7.64
C THR A 260 -9.55 9.37 9.15
N LYS A 261 -10.72 9.50 9.78
CA LYS A 261 -10.87 9.35 11.23
C LYS A 261 -10.50 7.93 11.67
N ALA A 262 -10.93 6.91 10.93
CA ALA A 262 -10.59 5.53 11.21
C ALA A 262 -9.08 5.26 11.08
N LEU A 263 -8.43 5.78 10.03
CA LEU A 263 -6.99 5.69 9.84
C LEU A 263 -6.23 6.30 11.03
N GLU A 264 -6.56 7.54 11.41
CA GLU A 264 -5.88 8.24 12.50
C GLU A 264 -6.14 7.57 13.87
N THR A 265 -7.35 7.04 14.07
CA THR A 265 -7.69 6.29 15.28
C THR A 265 -6.81 5.04 15.40
N GLU A 266 -6.71 4.25 14.32
CA GLU A 266 -5.89 3.03 14.28
C GLU A 266 -4.39 3.32 14.40
N ARG A 267 -3.93 4.48 13.92
CA ARG A 267 -2.53 4.91 14.06
C ARG A 267 -2.13 5.27 15.48
N ARG A 268 -3.07 5.79 16.27
CA ARG A 268 -2.82 6.38 17.60
C ARG A 268 -3.32 5.54 18.76
N ARG A 269 -4.11 4.50 18.51
CA ARG A 269 -4.61 3.63 19.57
C ARG A 269 -3.48 2.89 20.29
N ALA A 270 -3.78 2.46 21.51
CA ALA A 270 -2.94 1.49 22.19
C ALA A 270 -2.83 0.20 21.37
N LEU A 271 -1.66 -0.40 21.40
CA LEU A 271 -1.43 -1.72 20.83
C LEU A 271 -2.24 -2.78 21.58
N SER A 272 -2.72 -3.81 20.87
CA SER A 272 -3.30 -5.00 21.51
C SER A 272 -2.21 -5.79 22.25
N GLN A 273 -2.60 -6.77 23.07
CA GLN A 273 -1.60 -7.61 23.76
C GLN A 273 -0.76 -8.41 22.77
N GLU A 274 -1.39 -8.95 21.73
CA GLU A 274 -0.72 -9.70 20.67
C GLU A 274 0.27 -8.82 19.90
N GLU A 275 -0.13 -7.59 19.57
CA GLU A 275 0.76 -6.62 18.91
C GLU A 275 1.97 -6.25 19.77
N LYS A 276 1.77 -6.08 21.09
CA LYS A 276 2.88 -5.81 22.02
C LYS A 276 3.83 -6.99 22.11
N GLN A 277 3.31 -8.20 22.30
CA GLN A 277 4.12 -9.41 22.41
C GLN A 277 4.94 -9.65 21.14
N MET A 278 4.31 -9.53 19.97
CA MET A 278 4.99 -9.66 18.69
C MET A 278 6.07 -8.59 18.52
N ALA A 279 5.76 -7.33 18.82
CA ALA A 279 6.74 -6.24 18.70
C ALA A 279 7.94 -6.44 19.64
N LEU A 280 7.74 -6.87 20.88
CA LEU A 280 8.81 -7.16 21.83
C LEU A 280 9.69 -8.32 21.35
N SER A 281 9.08 -9.41 20.87
CA SER A 281 9.82 -10.54 20.32
C SER A 281 10.63 -10.16 19.08
N ASP A 282 10.06 -9.38 18.17
CA ASP A 282 10.76 -8.88 16.98
C ASP A 282 11.93 -7.95 17.35
N ILE A 283 11.75 -7.07 18.35
CA ILE A 283 12.81 -6.18 18.84
C ILE A 283 13.95 -6.98 19.47
N GLU A 284 13.63 -7.95 20.32
CA GLU A 284 14.62 -8.79 20.98
C GLU A 284 15.49 -9.53 19.95
N GLU A 285 14.87 -10.13 18.94
CA GLU A 285 15.61 -10.81 17.87
C GLU A 285 16.48 -9.85 17.07
N LEU A 286 15.96 -8.68 16.68
CA LEU A 286 16.74 -7.70 15.92
C LEU A 286 17.95 -7.16 16.72
N ARG A 287 17.83 -7.01 18.05
CA ARG A 287 18.96 -6.63 18.92
C ARG A 287 20.07 -7.69 18.94
N GLN A 288 19.75 -8.97 18.67
CA GLN A 288 20.77 -10.02 18.58
C GLN A 288 21.71 -9.86 17.38
N LEU A 289 21.33 -9.05 16.38
CA LEU A 289 22.20 -8.72 15.24
C LEU A 289 23.43 -7.91 15.66
N LYS A 290 23.38 -7.21 16.80
CA LYS A 290 24.45 -6.33 17.32
C LYS A 290 24.93 -5.30 16.28
N ASP A 291 23.99 -4.78 15.48
CA ASP A 291 24.24 -3.74 14.48
C ASP A 291 23.80 -2.38 15.04
N ALA A 292 24.76 -1.46 15.20
CA ALA A 292 24.54 -0.16 15.81
C ALA A 292 23.50 0.71 15.06
N LYS A 293 23.33 0.53 13.74
CA LYS A 293 22.31 1.25 12.96
C LYS A 293 20.93 0.66 13.23
N VAL A 294 20.82 -0.66 13.34
CA VAL A 294 19.57 -1.32 13.72
C VAL A 294 19.17 -0.94 15.13
N ASP A 295 20.10 -0.95 16.07
CA ASP A 295 19.84 -0.57 17.46
C ASP A 295 19.34 0.88 17.57
N ALA A 296 19.91 1.81 16.80
CA ALA A 296 19.44 3.19 16.75
C ALA A 296 17.99 3.31 16.23
N GLU A 297 17.64 2.56 15.18
CA GLU A 297 16.27 2.50 14.66
C GLU A 297 15.30 1.87 15.67
N ILE A 298 15.72 0.81 16.38
CA ILE A 298 14.94 0.17 17.44
C ILE A 298 14.64 1.16 18.56
N VAL A 299 15.62 1.93 19.03
CA VAL A 299 15.41 2.94 20.08
C VAL A 299 14.35 3.97 19.68
N GLU A 300 14.28 4.37 18.42
CA GLU A 300 13.20 5.24 17.92
C GLU A 300 11.85 4.54 17.90
N ILE A 301 11.79 3.29 17.43
CA ILE A 301 10.58 2.47 17.39
C ILE A 301 10.01 2.27 18.80
N GLU A 302 10.88 1.97 19.78
CA GLU A 302 10.51 1.80 21.18
C GLU A 302 9.87 3.07 21.76
N LYS A 303 10.43 4.25 21.46
CA LYS A 303 9.81 5.53 21.84
C LYS A 303 8.41 5.71 21.26
N LEU A 304 8.21 5.31 19.99
CA LEU A 304 6.89 5.33 19.36
C LEU A 304 5.91 4.35 20.03
N ILE A 305 6.37 3.15 20.39
CA ILE A 305 5.55 2.17 21.14
C ILE A 305 5.16 2.74 22.52
N THR A 306 6.12 3.31 23.27
CA THR A 306 5.85 3.94 24.57
C THR A 306 4.83 5.06 24.46
N ALA A 307 4.89 5.87 23.40
CA ALA A 307 3.92 6.95 23.16
C ALA A 307 2.48 6.42 22.99
N LEU A 308 2.30 5.23 22.39
CA LEU A 308 0.99 4.59 22.23
C LEU A 308 0.43 4.00 23.54
N LEU A 309 1.27 3.79 24.56
CA LEU A 309 0.88 3.21 25.86
C LEU A 309 0.32 4.24 26.86
N GLY A 310 0.39 5.54 26.56
CA GLY A 310 -0.30 6.58 27.34
C GLY A 310 0.27 6.87 28.74
N LEU A 311 1.51 6.49 29.07
CA LEU A 311 2.11 6.76 30.39
C LEU A 311 3.42 7.55 30.31
N LYS A 312 3.47 8.62 31.12
CA LYS A 312 4.68 9.39 31.48
C LYS A 312 5.49 8.62 32.54
N LYS A 313 6.80 8.59 32.31
CA LYS A 313 7.95 8.18 33.15
C LYS A 313 8.30 6.67 33.22
N SER A 314 9.39 6.38 32.51
CA SER A 314 10.60 5.65 32.96
C SER A 314 10.62 4.12 33.03
N ALA A 315 10.16 3.39 32.01
CA ALA A 315 10.36 1.93 31.98
C ALA A 315 10.55 1.37 30.57
N PHE A 316 11.72 1.59 29.97
CA PHE A 316 12.44 0.51 29.27
C PHE A 316 13.49 -0.08 30.23
N GLU A 317 13.18 -0.08 31.53
CA GLU A 317 13.93 -0.84 32.53
C GLU A 317 13.55 -2.31 32.37
N PRO A 318 14.55 -3.19 32.43
CA PRO A 318 14.78 -4.21 31.43
C PRO A 318 13.88 -5.42 31.67
N TYR A 319 13.15 -5.84 30.63
CA TYR A 319 12.34 -7.07 30.59
C TYR A 319 11.19 -7.17 31.62
N MET A 320 9.99 -6.85 31.13
CA MET A 320 8.67 -7.32 31.62
C MET A 320 8.27 -7.05 33.09
N GLY A 321 7.23 -6.22 33.24
CA GLY A 321 6.40 -6.17 34.44
C GLY A 321 5.31 -5.12 34.30
N PHE A 322 4.04 -5.56 34.36
CA PHE A 322 2.80 -4.77 34.24
C PHE A 322 2.29 -4.47 32.83
N VAL A 323 1.43 -5.40 32.39
CA VAL A 323 0.39 -5.17 31.40
C VAL A 323 -0.57 -4.11 31.94
N GLY A 324 -0.31 -2.84 31.64
CA GLY A 324 -1.26 -1.77 31.90
C GLY A 324 -2.56 -2.03 31.14
N GLN A 325 -3.68 -2.07 31.88
CA GLN A 325 -5.04 -2.10 31.34
C GLN A 325 -5.33 -0.80 30.57
N GLY A 326 -4.77 -0.69 29.36
CA GLY A 326 -5.31 0.22 28.37
C GLY A 326 -6.69 -0.30 27.97
N LYS A 327 -7.72 0.55 28.00
CA LYS A 327 -9.08 0.21 27.55
C LYS A 327 -8.99 -0.63 26.27
N GLU A 328 -9.45 -1.88 26.32
CA GLU A 328 -9.50 -2.74 25.14
C GLU A 328 -10.26 -1.98 24.05
N PHE A 329 -9.58 -1.73 22.93
CA PHE A 329 -10.21 -1.16 21.75
C PHE A 329 -11.32 -2.11 21.30
N PRO A 330 -12.44 -1.62 20.73
CA PRO A 330 -13.56 -2.46 20.35
C PRO A 330 -13.09 -3.68 19.55
N ALA A 331 -13.66 -4.84 19.88
CA ALA A 331 -13.48 -6.06 19.09
C ALA A 331 -13.92 -5.74 17.65
N LEU A 332 -12.98 -5.85 16.73
CA LEU A 332 -13.22 -5.63 15.31
C LEU A 332 -13.51 -6.97 14.64
N GLU A 333 -14.38 -6.95 13.64
CA GLU A 333 -14.70 -8.13 12.85
C GLU A 333 -13.63 -8.35 11.76
N PRO A 334 -13.34 -9.62 11.40
CA PRO A 334 -12.53 -9.92 10.24
C PRO A 334 -13.14 -9.38 8.94
N LEU A 335 -12.28 -8.97 8.01
CA LEU A 335 -12.65 -8.57 6.67
C LEU A 335 -13.28 -9.76 5.95
N LYS A 336 -14.57 -9.60 5.64
CA LYS A 336 -15.28 -10.46 4.69
C LYS A 336 -14.91 -10.03 3.27
N ALA A 337 -13.77 -10.54 2.81
CA ALA A 337 -13.15 -10.13 1.56
C ALA A 337 -14.06 -10.42 0.35
N ASP A 338 -14.76 -11.55 0.37
CA ASP A 338 -15.77 -11.97 -0.59
C ASP A 338 -16.94 -10.98 -0.69
N GLU A 339 -17.53 -10.57 0.45
CA GLU A 339 -18.58 -9.55 0.48
C GLU A 339 -18.04 -8.20 -0.03
N PHE A 340 -16.84 -7.82 0.39
CA PHE A 340 -16.19 -6.59 -0.04
C PHE A 340 -15.96 -6.56 -1.56
N VAL A 341 -15.50 -7.66 -2.19
CA VAL A 341 -15.26 -7.68 -3.64
C VAL A 341 -16.52 -7.94 -4.45
N ALA A 342 -17.51 -8.70 -3.97
CA ALA A 342 -18.75 -9.01 -4.68
C ALA A 342 -19.72 -7.83 -4.81
N LYS A 343 -19.75 -6.94 -3.82
CA LYS A 343 -20.80 -5.91 -3.74
C LYS A 343 -20.78 -4.92 -4.90
N GLY A 344 -21.94 -4.69 -5.53
CA GLY A 344 -22.06 -3.76 -6.66
C GLY A 344 -21.42 -4.26 -7.97
N VAL A 345 -20.85 -5.46 -7.95
CA VAL A 345 -20.40 -6.17 -9.16
C VAL A 345 -21.62 -6.89 -9.73
N VAL A 346 -22.38 -6.19 -10.56
CA VAL A 346 -23.54 -6.76 -11.26
C VAL A 346 -23.05 -7.49 -12.52
N LYS A 347 -23.64 -8.66 -12.82
CA LYS A 347 -23.43 -9.38 -14.08
C LYS A 347 -24.04 -8.63 -15.26
#